data_AF-A0A4W4G470-F1
#
_entry.id   AF-A0A4W4G470-F1
#
_cell.length_a   1.000
_cell.length_b   1.000
_cell.length_c   1.000
_cell.angle_alpha   90.00
_cell.angle_beta   90.00
_cell.angle_gamma   90.00
#
_symmetry.space_group_name_H-M   'P 1'
#
loop_
_entity.id
_entity.type
_entity.pdbx_description
1 polymer ?
#
loop_
_entity_poly.entity_id
_entity_poly.type
_entity_poly.pdbx_seq_one_letter_code
_entity_poly.pdbx_strand_id
1 'polypeptide(L)'
;MCCMLGSRSGYHKEWTGYPDKLFQTNSYVCKTFGSGVFQTFNGTLFHVKSTCPFTLTRFTFAGVDCSITVQREPTGLMNRVVILVNKVTTILQNGVVSVEGNRYLLPIKSTKILVFKITLPFDHTYQHVYQYGIYIMLKSKVLPFSVTWLRMCGRINSTGNIKQTTT
;
A
#
# COMPACT_ATOMS: atom_id res chain seq x y z
N MET A 1 -10.00 5.33 -11.98
CA MET A 1 -8.81 5.91 -11.30
C MET A 1 -9.12 5.98 -9.82
N CYS A 2 -8.51 5.15 -8.95
CA CYS A 2 -8.92 5.08 -7.53
C CYS A 2 -8.06 5.93 -6.58
N CYS A 3 -6.76 6.10 -6.83
CA CYS A 3 -5.87 7.00 -6.11
C CYS A 3 -4.77 7.54 -7.06
N MET A 4 -5.15 8.38 -8.01
CA MET A 4 -4.17 9.16 -8.78
C MET A 4 -4.01 10.52 -8.09
N LEU A 5 -2.77 10.98 -7.93
CA LEU A 5 -2.52 12.42 -7.82
C LEU A 5 -2.99 13.01 -9.14
N GLY A 6 -3.89 13.99 -9.11
CA GLY A 6 -4.39 14.60 -10.34
C GLY A 6 -3.23 15.16 -11.15
N SER A 7 -2.89 14.55 -12.29
CA SER A 7 -2.00 15.15 -13.28
C SER A 7 -2.79 16.26 -13.98
N ARG A 8 -2.82 17.44 -13.37
CA ARG A 8 -3.12 18.64 -14.13
C ARG A 8 -1.83 19.04 -14.84
N SER A 9 -1.78 18.73 -16.14
CA SER A 9 -0.93 19.46 -17.08
C SER A 9 -1.18 20.95 -16.86
N GLY A 10 -0.11 21.70 -16.55
CA GLY A 10 -0.16 23.16 -16.40
C GLY A 10 -0.63 23.69 -15.05
N TYR A 11 0.20 23.57 -14.01
CA TYR A 11 0.21 24.57 -12.93
C TYR A 11 1.65 24.89 -12.52
N HIS A 12 2.21 25.91 -13.18
CA HIS A 12 3.02 26.90 -12.49
C HIS A 12 2.10 27.47 -11.39
N LYS A 13 2.26 27.04 -10.14
CA LYS A 13 1.76 27.83 -9.00
C LYS A 13 2.93 28.65 -8.51
N GLU A 14 3.05 29.83 -9.12
CA GLU A 14 3.70 30.97 -8.52
C GLU A 14 2.98 31.26 -7.20
N TRP A 15 3.65 31.03 -6.07
CA TRP A 15 3.13 31.36 -4.75
C TRP A 15 3.82 32.63 -4.28
N THR A 16 3.18 33.78 -4.54
CA THR A 16 3.51 35.05 -3.91
C THR A 16 2.80 35.16 -2.55
N GLY A 17 3.58 35.41 -1.48
CA GLY A 17 3.07 35.92 -0.18
C GLY A 17 3.25 35.03 1.07
N TYR A 18 4.44 35.13 1.71
CA TYR A 18 4.84 35.20 3.16
C TYR A 18 4.03 34.45 4.28
N PRO A 19 4.58 34.17 5.50
CA PRO A 19 5.15 32.89 5.92
C PRO A 19 4.87 32.55 7.40
N ASP A 20 4.06 31.54 7.72
CA ASP A 20 4.01 31.05 9.10
C ASP A 20 4.32 29.55 9.19
N LYS A 21 5.60 29.30 9.47
CA LYS A 21 6.14 28.31 10.40
C LYS A 21 5.28 27.08 10.68
N LEU A 22 5.64 25.98 10.04
CA LEU A 22 6.26 24.78 10.64
C LEU A 22 6.37 23.76 9.51
N PHE A 23 7.46 23.01 9.44
CA PHE A 23 7.70 21.96 8.45
C PHE A 23 6.58 20.89 8.49
N GLN A 24 5.43 21.15 7.87
CA GLN A 24 4.43 20.14 7.56
C GLN A 24 4.96 19.37 6.35
N THR A 25 5.58 18.23 6.61
CA THR A 25 5.67 17.18 5.61
C THR A 25 4.23 16.79 5.25
N ASN A 26 3.69 17.38 4.18
CA ASN A 26 2.37 17.05 3.67
C ASN A 26 2.37 15.60 3.20
N SER A 27 2.07 14.65 4.10
CA SER A 27 1.96 13.24 3.75
C SER A 27 0.59 13.00 3.13
N TYR A 28 0.55 12.75 1.83
CA TYR A 28 -0.68 12.40 1.13
C TYR A 28 -0.99 10.93 1.38
N VAL A 29 -2.22 10.62 1.83
CA VAL A 29 -2.64 9.26 2.17
C VAL A 29 -3.81 8.80 1.33
N CYS A 30 -3.61 7.74 0.55
CA CYS A 30 -4.69 6.99 -0.09
C CYS A 30 -5.11 5.84 0.83
N LYS A 31 -6.41 5.63 1.00
CA LYS A 31 -6.96 4.56 1.82
C LYS A 31 -8.01 3.76 1.08
N THR A 32 -8.14 2.50 1.42
CA THR A 32 -9.37 1.76 1.20
C THR A 32 -9.75 1.08 2.50
N PHE A 33 -11.03 0.84 2.76
CA PHE A 33 -11.51 0.18 3.98
C PHE A 33 -12.97 -0.30 3.81
N GLY A 34 -13.45 -1.08 4.77
CA GLY A 34 -14.75 -1.73 4.70
C GLY A 34 -14.94 -2.59 3.45
N SER A 35 -16.19 -2.72 3.02
CA SER A 35 -16.60 -3.54 1.88
C SER A 35 -16.39 -2.90 0.50
N GLY A 36 -15.78 -1.72 0.43
CA GLY A 36 -15.61 -1.01 -0.84
C GLY A 36 -15.36 0.49 -0.77
N VAL A 37 -15.03 1.06 0.40
CA VAL A 37 -14.77 2.51 0.52
C VAL A 37 -13.34 2.82 0.11
N PHE A 38 -13.15 3.93 -0.60
CA PHE A 38 -11.85 4.47 -1.01
C PHE A 38 -11.76 5.93 -0.65
N GLN A 39 -10.57 6.33 -0.19
CA GLN A 39 -10.16 7.71 0.01
C GLN A 39 -8.97 7.99 -0.91
N THR A 40 -9.11 8.99 -1.80
CA THR A 40 -8.01 9.44 -2.66
C THR A 40 -6.96 10.19 -1.85
N PHE A 41 -5.79 10.45 -2.47
CA PHE A 41 -4.76 11.31 -1.89
C PHE A 41 -5.24 12.73 -1.55
N ASN A 42 -6.25 13.23 -2.26
CA ASN A 42 -6.86 14.54 -2.03
C ASN A 42 -8.04 14.48 -1.03
N GLY A 43 -8.25 13.33 -0.39
CA GLY A 43 -9.30 13.14 0.61
C GLY A 43 -10.70 12.83 0.07
N THR A 44 -10.89 12.74 -1.25
CA THR A 44 -12.19 12.39 -1.86
C THR A 44 -12.58 10.96 -1.49
N LEU A 45 -13.82 10.78 -1.04
CA LEU A 45 -14.37 9.49 -0.67
C LEU A 45 -15.37 8.97 -1.72
N PHE A 46 -15.27 7.69 -2.06
CA PHE A 46 -16.24 7.03 -2.93
C PHE A 46 -16.31 5.53 -2.62
N HIS A 47 -17.38 4.89 -3.08
CA HIS A 47 -17.63 3.47 -2.88
C HIS A 47 -17.58 2.71 -4.21
N VAL A 48 -16.78 1.64 -4.28
CA VAL A 48 -16.71 0.73 -5.43
C VAL A 48 -16.94 -0.69 -4.97
N LYS A 49 -18.02 -1.29 -5.46
CA LYS A 49 -18.31 -2.72 -5.29
C LYS A 49 -17.90 -3.46 -6.55
N SER A 50 -16.75 -4.14 -6.51
CA SER A 50 -16.26 -4.94 -7.63
C SER A 50 -15.41 -6.10 -7.13
N THR A 51 -15.52 -7.24 -7.81
CA THR A 51 -14.67 -8.43 -7.61
C THR A 51 -13.51 -8.50 -8.61
N CYS A 52 -13.52 -7.63 -9.61
CA CYS A 52 -12.42 -7.50 -10.57
C CYS A 52 -11.20 -6.86 -9.89
N PRO A 53 -9.97 -7.21 -10.31
CA PRO A 53 -8.78 -6.48 -9.88
C PRO A 53 -8.81 -5.06 -10.45
N PHE A 54 -8.44 -4.06 -9.65
CA PHE A 54 -8.29 -2.69 -10.11
C PHE A 54 -7.08 -2.01 -9.47
N THR A 55 -6.47 -1.09 -10.21
CA THR A 55 -5.30 -0.35 -9.78
C THR A 55 -5.72 0.74 -8.80
N LEU A 56 -5.21 0.63 -7.57
CA LEU A 56 -5.35 1.63 -6.53
C LEU A 56 -4.52 2.86 -6.92
N THR A 57 -3.23 2.67 -7.18
CA THR A 57 -2.35 3.73 -7.67
C THR A 57 -1.28 3.20 -8.61
N ARG A 58 -0.78 4.05 -9.50
CA ARG A 58 0.36 3.80 -10.38
C ARG A 58 1.10 5.10 -10.62
N PHE A 59 2.41 5.08 -10.50
CA PHE A 59 3.26 6.25 -10.75
C PHE A 59 4.68 5.80 -11.08
N THR A 60 5.44 6.73 -11.64
CA THR A 60 6.87 6.57 -11.92
C THR A 60 7.58 7.74 -11.26
N PHE A 61 8.66 7.48 -10.53
CA PHE A 61 9.47 8.51 -9.89
C PHE A 61 10.95 8.16 -10.03
N ALA A 62 11.75 9.11 -10.52
CA ALA A 62 13.17 8.92 -10.81
C ALA A 62 13.48 7.64 -11.63
N GLY A 63 12.64 7.34 -12.64
CA GLY A 63 12.80 6.15 -13.48
C GLY A 63 12.36 4.83 -12.84
N VAL A 64 11.86 4.85 -11.60
CA VAL A 64 11.36 3.66 -10.90
C VAL A 64 9.84 3.62 -10.95
N ASP A 65 9.31 2.54 -11.52
CA ASP A 65 7.88 2.29 -11.60
C ASP A 65 7.32 1.68 -10.31
N CYS A 66 6.15 2.18 -9.92
CA CYS A 66 5.33 1.60 -8.86
C CYS A 66 3.88 1.40 -9.30
N SER A 67 3.30 0.26 -8.94
CA SER A 67 1.85 0.08 -9.04
C SER A 67 1.31 -0.77 -7.90
N ILE A 68 0.09 -0.45 -7.46
CA ILE A 68 -0.62 -1.19 -6.43
C ILE A 68 -1.98 -1.56 -7.01
N THR A 69 -2.22 -2.85 -7.15
CA THR A 69 -3.48 -3.43 -7.61
C THR A 69 -4.14 -4.19 -6.48
N VAL A 70 -5.44 -4.02 -6.33
CA VAL A 70 -6.23 -4.65 -5.28
C VAL A 70 -7.38 -5.42 -5.91
N GLN A 71 -7.80 -6.50 -5.26
CA GLN A 71 -8.94 -7.30 -5.67
C GLN A 71 -9.73 -7.71 -4.43
N ARG A 72 -11.06 -7.61 -4.54
CA ARG A 72 -11.99 -8.01 -3.48
C ARG A 72 -12.73 -9.28 -3.82
N GLU A 73 -13.18 -9.97 -2.77
CA GLU A 73 -14.14 -11.06 -2.86
C GLU A 73 -15.58 -10.53 -3.01
N PRO A 74 -16.56 -11.36 -3.38
CA PRO A 74 -17.98 -10.98 -3.38
C PRO A 74 -18.49 -10.43 -2.03
N THR A 75 -17.84 -10.82 -0.93
CA THR A 75 -18.09 -10.32 0.44
C THR A 75 -17.67 -8.85 0.64
N GLY A 76 -16.96 -8.25 -0.32
CA GLY A 76 -16.36 -6.92 -0.21
C GLY A 76 -15.02 -6.89 0.54
N LEU A 77 -14.59 -8.04 1.08
CA LEU A 77 -13.30 -8.17 1.76
C LEU A 77 -12.14 -8.19 0.77
N MET A 78 -10.97 -7.72 1.21
CA MET A 78 -9.76 -7.72 0.39
C MET A 78 -9.24 -9.15 0.22
N ASN A 79 -9.21 -9.64 -1.02
CA ASN A 79 -8.70 -10.96 -1.37
C ASN A 79 -7.18 -10.89 -1.61
N ARG A 80 -6.78 -9.95 -2.48
CA ARG A 80 -5.44 -9.91 -3.05
C ARG A 80 -4.97 -8.48 -3.21
N VAL A 81 -3.71 -8.24 -2.84
CA VAL A 81 -3.00 -6.99 -3.12
C VAL A 81 -1.71 -7.34 -3.85
N VAL A 82 -1.43 -6.67 -4.96
CA VAL A 82 -0.20 -6.81 -5.72
C VAL A 82 0.50 -5.46 -5.71
N ILE A 83 1.71 -5.43 -5.16
CA ILE A 83 2.57 -4.25 -5.09
C ILE A 83 3.77 -4.53 -5.99
N LEU A 84 3.93 -3.72 -7.03
CA LEU A 84 5.07 -3.76 -7.93
C LEU A 84 5.96 -2.56 -7.63
N VAL A 85 7.23 -2.80 -7.36
CA VAL A 85 8.26 -1.77 -7.16
C VAL A 85 9.48 -2.17 -7.95
N ASN A 86 9.84 -1.40 -8.98
CA ASN A 86 11.02 -1.69 -9.79
C ASN A 86 11.11 -3.16 -10.25
N LYS A 87 10.05 -3.69 -10.87
CA LYS A 87 9.90 -5.11 -11.29
C LYS A 87 9.81 -6.13 -10.15
N VAL A 88 10.10 -5.77 -8.90
CA VAL A 88 9.90 -6.64 -7.75
C VAL A 88 8.42 -6.70 -7.39
N THR A 89 7.87 -7.91 -7.40
CA THR A 89 6.45 -8.15 -7.13
C THR A 89 6.27 -8.69 -5.71
N THR A 90 5.50 -7.96 -4.91
CA THR A 90 5.01 -8.38 -3.61
C THR A 90 3.50 -8.67 -3.70
N ILE A 91 3.08 -9.87 -3.30
CA ILE A 91 1.69 -10.31 -3.30
C ILE A 91 1.25 -10.55 -1.86
N LEU A 92 0.14 -9.93 -1.48
CA LEU A 92 -0.55 -10.19 -0.23
C LEU A 92 -1.81 -10.99 -0.56
N GLN A 93 -1.89 -12.23 -0.09
CA GLN A 93 -3.06 -13.07 -0.33
C GLN A 93 -3.19 -14.12 0.77
N ASN A 94 -4.41 -14.32 1.29
CA ASN A 94 -4.72 -15.38 2.29
C ASN A 94 -3.78 -15.36 3.52
N GLY A 95 -3.41 -14.17 4.01
CA GLY A 95 -2.51 -14.03 5.16
C GLY A 95 -1.05 -14.40 4.88
N VAL A 96 -0.68 -14.59 3.61
CA VAL A 96 0.69 -14.85 3.14
C VAL A 96 1.20 -13.63 2.38
N VAL A 97 2.47 -13.28 2.61
CA VAL A 97 3.20 -12.33 1.79
C VAL A 97 4.11 -13.13 0.88
N SER A 98 4.02 -12.95 -0.42
CA SER A 98 4.96 -13.53 -1.37
C SER A 98 5.79 -12.43 -2.00
N VAL A 99 7.11 -12.51 -1.96
CA VAL A 99 8.00 -11.59 -2.68
C VAL A 99 8.78 -12.39 -3.70
N GLU A 100 8.67 -12.03 -4.98
CA GLU A 100 9.38 -12.71 -6.08
C GLU A 100 9.14 -14.25 -6.09
N GLY A 101 7.93 -14.67 -5.73
CA GLY A 101 7.56 -16.08 -5.62
C GLY A 101 7.90 -16.75 -4.28
N ASN A 102 8.80 -16.17 -3.48
CA ASN A 102 9.15 -16.66 -2.16
C ASN A 102 8.04 -16.33 -1.15
N ARG A 103 7.54 -17.35 -0.42
CA ARG A 103 6.39 -17.22 0.47
C ARG A 103 6.84 -17.01 1.92
N TYR A 104 6.38 -15.92 2.51
CA TYR A 104 6.59 -15.51 3.90
C TYR A 104 5.25 -15.58 4.64
N LEU A 105 5.22 -16.36 5.72
CA LEU A 105 4.05 -16.44 6.57
C LEU A 105 4.03 -15.23 7.48
N LEU A 106 2.87 -14.59 7.57
CA LEU A 106 2.70 -13.49 8.49
C LEU A 106 2.59 -14.05 9.93
N PRO A 107 3.31 -13.50 10.93
CA PRO A 107 3.39 -14.09 12.27
C PRO A 107 1.99 -14.21 12.91
N ILE A 108 1.55 -15.41 13.26
CA ILE A 108 0.27 -15.67 13.93
C ILE A 108 0.58 -15.85 15.43
N LYS A 109 -0.01 -15.03 16.31
CA LYS A 109 0.23 -15.12 17.77
C LYS A 109 -0.33 -16.39 18.43
N SER A 110 -1.04 -17.27 17.71
CA SER A 110 -1.92 -18.29 18.34
C SER A 110 -1.75 -19.73 17.87
N THR A 111 -0.68 -20.13 17.18
CA THR A 111 -0.44 -21.57 17.01
C THR A 111 1.00 -21.88 16.64
N LYS A 112 1.68 -22.62 17.52
CA LYS A 112 2.84 -23.45 17.19
C LYS A 112 2.41 -24.45 16.09
N ILE A 113 2.52 -24.08 14.83
CA ILE A 113 2.44 -25.02 13.71
C ILE A 113 3.79 -24.94 13.00
N LEU A 114 4.51 -26.06 13.02
CA LEU A 114 5.77 -26.28 12.33
C LEU A 114 5.53 -26.15 10.82
N VAL A 115 5.74 -24.94 10.28
CA VAL A 115 5.91 -24.75 8.84
C VAL A 115 7.29 -24.12 8.65
N PHE A 116 8.20 -24.86 8.02
CA PHE A 116 9.52 -24.38 7.55
C PHE A 116 9.34 -23.22 6.56
N LYS A 117 9.04 -22.00 7.00
CA LYS A 117 8.85 -20.84 6.12
C LYS A 117 9.32 -19.56 6.81
N ILE A 118 10.04 -18.74 6.05
CA ILE A 118 10.75 -17.55 6.54
C ILE A 118 9.76 -16.56 7.16
N THR A 119 9.99 -16.22 8.43
CA THR A 119 9.21 -15.22 9.17
C THR A 119 9.69 -13.81 8.79
N LEU A 120 8.79 -12.83 8.71
CA LEU A 120 9.18 -11.42 8.61
C LEU A 120 10.15 -11.03 9.75
N PRO A 121 11.11 -10.11 9.53
CA PRO A 121 11.18 -9.17 8.40
C PRO A 121 11.73 -9.78 7.12
N PHE A 122 11.29 -9.23 5.99
CA PHE A 122 11.90 -9.46 4.69
C PHE A 122 12.64 -8.19 4.28
N ASP A 123 13.93 -8.31 3.97
CA ASP A 123 14.75 -7.20 3.56
C ASP A 123 15.40 -7.45 2.20
N HIS A 124 15.19 -6.54 1.25
CA HIS A 124 15.85 -6.58 -0.05
C HIS A 124 16.28 -5.18 -0.50
N THR A 125 16.87 -5.08 -1.68
CA THR A 125 17.42 -3.84 -2.25
C THR A 125 16.38 -2.72 -2.39
N TYR A 126 15.14 -3.01 -2.80
CA TYR A 126 14.13 -1.97 -3.09
C TYR A 126 13.03 -1.83 -2.04
N GLN A 127 12.86 -2.80 -1.14
CA GLN A 127 11.77 -2.79 -0.16
C GLN A 127 12.15 -3.51 1.14
N HIS A 128 11.49 -3.09 2.21
CA HIS A 128 11.58 -3.70 3.53
C HIS A 128 10.17 -4.00 4.00
N VAL A 129 9.88 -5.26 4.35
CA VAL A 129 8.57 -5.70 4.85
C VAL A 129 8.72 -6.18 6.27
N TYR A 130 7.97 -5.61 7.20
CA TYR A 130 8.11 -5.87 8.63
C TYR A 130 6.81 -5.63 9.40
N GLN A 131 6.75 -6.14 10.62
CA GLN A 131 5.63 -5.89 11.51
C GLN A 131 5.72 -4.49 12.13
N TYR A 132 4.64 -3.72 12.04
CA TYR A 132 4.50 -2.39 12.60
C TYR A 132 3.26 -2.34 13.51
N GLY A 133 3.45 -2.65 14.79
CA GLY A 133 2.34 -2.83 15.74
C GLY A 133 1.43 -3.98 15.33
N ILE A 134 0.15 -3.68 15.12
CA ILE A 134 -0.87 -4.62 14.61
C ILE A 134 -0.90 -4.71 13.07
N TYR A 135 -0.15 -3.84 12.39
CA TYR A 135 -0.07 -3.79 10.94
C TYR A 135 1.17 -4.52 10.43
N ILE A 136 1.15 -4.86 9.15
CA ILE A 136 2.37 -5.13 8.40
C ILE A 136 2.63 -3.91 7.52
N MET A 137 3.89 -3.51 7.43
CA MET A 137 4.31 -2.40 6.59
C MET A 137 5.31 -2.87 5.56
N LEU A 138 5.08 -2.45 4.32
CA LEU A 138 6.09 -2.41 3.26
C LEU A 138 6.58 -0.98 3.14
N LYS A 139 7.88 -0.77 3.32
CA LYS A 139 8.55 0.49 3.06
C LYS A 139 9.41 0.34 1.81
N SER A 140 9.24 1.22 0.83
CA SER A 140 10.21 1.27 -0.27
C SER A 140 11.50 1.92 0.20
N LYS A 141 12.63 1.37 -0.25
CA LYS A 141 13.98 1.93 -0.02
C LYS A 141 14.41 2.91 -1.11
N VAL A 142 13.71 2.90 -2.26
CA VAL A 142 14.06 3.66 -3.45
C VAL A 142 13.00 4.69 -3.86
N LEU A 143 11.80 4.59 -3.31
CA LEU A 143 10.72 5.53 -3.55
C LEU A 143 10.20 6.06 -2.21
N PRO A 144 9.73 7.32 -2.15
CA PRO A 144 9.23 7.92 -0.93
C PRO A 144 7.78 7.49 -0.64
N PHE A 145 7.52 6.18 -0.58
CA PHE A 145 6.22 5.64 -0.21
C PHE A 145 6.31 4.43 0.72
N SER A 146 5.22 4.23 1.46
CA SER A 146 4.97 3.02 2.23
C SER A 146 3.54 2.52 2.06
N VAL A 147 3.36 1.22 2.26
CA VAL A 147 2.05 0.55 2.25
C VAL A 147 1.89 -0.14 3.59
N THR A 148 0.78 0.13 4.28
CA THR A 148 0.41 -0.58 5.51
C THR A 148 -0.89 -1.33 5.30
N TRP A 149 -0.98 -2.53 5.85
CA TRP A 149 -2.22 -3.30 5.87
C TRP A 149 -2.45 -3.96 7.22
N LEU A 150 -3.73 -4.06 7.60
CA LEU A 150 -4.16 -4.70 8.82
C LEU A 150 -4.49 -6.17 8.57
N ARG A 151 -4.03 -7.05 9.46
CA ARG A 151 -4.45 -8.46 9.48
C ARG A 151 -5.57 -8.66 10.51
N MET A 152 -6.67 -9.29 10.09
CA MET A 152 -7.71 -9.76 11.00
C MET A 152 -7.91 -11.26 10.72
N CYS A 153 -7.74 -12.10 11.75
CA CYS A 153 -7.97 -13.57 11.74
C CYS A 153 -7.84 -14.27 10.38
N GLY A 154 -6.61 -14.50 9.92
CA GLY A 154 -6.33 -15.26 8.69
C GLY A 154 -6.65 -14.54 7.37
N ARG A 155 -7.15 -13.30 7.41
CA ARG A 155 -7.57 -12.52 6.22
C ARG A 155 -6.93 -11.13 6.22
N ILE A 156 -6.81 -10.55 5.02
CA ILE A 156 -6.32 -9.17 4.83
C ILE A 156 -7.55 -8.27 5.01
N ASN A 157 -7.57 -7.44 6.06
CA ASN A 157 -8.64 -6.45 6.14
C ASN A 157 -8.32 -5.30 5.19
N SER A 158 -9.38 -4.79 4.59
CA SER A 158 -9.49 -3.73 3.60
C SER A 158 -8.66 -2.46 3.82
N THR A 159 -8.07 -2.25 5.00
CA THR A 159 -7.32 -1.03 5.35
C THR A 159 -5.91 -1.03 4.77
N GLY A 160 -5.78 -0.64 3.50
CA GLY A 160 -4.50 -0.31 2.87
C GLY A 160 -4.24 1.19 2.96
N ASN A 161 -3.27 1.66 3.75
CA ASN A 161 -2.82 3.05 3.65
C ASN A 161 -1.58 3.12 2.78
N ILE A 162 -1.62 3.96 1.74
CA ILE A 162 -0.44 4.35 0.98
C ILE A 162 -0.08 5.75 1.43
N LYS A 163 1.06 5.91 2.10
CA LYS A 163 1.63 7.22 2.41
C LYS A 163 2.66 7.55 1.35
N GLN A 164 2.49 8.70 0.68
CA GLN A 164 3.56 9.34 -0.09
C GLN A 164 4.09 10.50 0.72
N THR A 165 5.41 10.57 0.86
CA THR A 165 6.10 11.70 1.50
C THR A 165 6.75 12.52 0.39
N THR A 166 6.46 13.82 0.32
CA THR A 166 7.24 14.72 -0.52
C THR A 166 8.50 15.09 0.28
N THR A 167 9.67 14.71 -0.23
CA THR A 167 10.96 15.22 0.27
C THR A 167 11.23 16.58 -0.35
#